data_AF-A0A9E2R7N0-F1
#
_entry.id   AF-A0A9E2R7N0-F1
#
_cell.length_a   1.000
_cell.length_b   1.000
_cell.length_c   1.000
_cell.angle_alpha   90.00
_cell.angle_beta   90.00
_cell.angle_gamma   90.00
#
_symmetry.space_group_name_H-M   'P 1'
#
loop_
_entity.id
_entity.type
_entity.pdbx_description
1 polymer ?
#
loop_
_entity_poly.entity_id
_entity_poly.type
_entity_poly.pdbx_seq_one_letter_code
_entity_poly.pdbx_strand_id
1 'polypeptide(L)'
;FGWTNRPLNRYLGTPGVFHCPSDKGDSHPAVVGVKNCYVAYGTSYLVQWEYDSYRVQHATCTPFPGDPPVKRTGFTNTANKIIQGDWPWHGDRPISDPRTRWHLRSGRRTFNMLFADSHCSFYTFPLSVESMGYSPPWGSDPPPDAGFGWW
;
A
#
# COMPACT_ATOMS: atom_id res chain seq x y z
N PHE A 1 -17.99 -10.65 -6.63
CA PHE A 1 -18.46 -11.17 -5.33
C PHE A 1 -18.49 -10.03 -4.33
N GLY A 2 -19.59 -9.85 -3.59
CA GLY A 2 -19.65 -8.85 -2.51
C GLY A 2 -18.72 -9.23 -1.35
N TRP A 3 -18.42 -8.27 -0.46
CA TRP A 3 -17.44 -8.45 0.61
C TRP A 3 -17.75 -9.57 1.60
N THR A 4 -19.03 -9.95 1.72
CA THR A 4 -19.52 -11.04 2.58
C THR A 4 -19.23 -12.44 2.03
N ASN A 5 -19.03 -12.59 0.72
CA ASN A 5 -18.97 -13.90 0.03
C ASN A 5 -17.61 -14.17 -0.64
N ARG A 6 -16.51 -13.70 -0.03
CA ARG A 6 -15.16 -13.88 -0.61
C ARG A 6 -14.64 -15.30 -0.35
N PRO A 7 -13.94 -15.93 -1.31
CA PRO A 7 -13.35 -17.25 -1.10
C PRO A 7 -12.45 -17.35 0.14
N LEU A 8 -11.71 -16.28 0.45
CA LEU A 8 -10.83 -16.19 1.61
C LEU A 8 -11.59 -16.17 2.95
N ASN A 9 -12.86 -15.73 3.00
CA ASN A 9 -13.61 -15.56 4.25
C ASN A 9 -13.70 -16.85 5.05
N ARG A 10 -13.67 -18.02 4.40
CA ARG A 10 -13.71 -19.33 5.07
C ARG A 10 -12.48 -19.66 5.91
N TYR A 11 -11.36 -18.95 5.67
CA TYR A 11 -10.09 -19.14 6.38
C TYR A 11 -9.85 -18.05 7.43
N LEU A 12 -10.77 -17.09 7.56
CA LEU A 12 -10.65 -15.98 8.50
C LEU A 12 -11.53 -16.24 9.72
N GLY A 13 -11.06 -15.83 10.90
CA GLY A 13 -11.92 -15.81 12.10
C GLY A 13 -13.10 -14.84 11.97
N THR A 14 -12.96 -13.80 11.15
CA THR A 14 -14.06 -12.89 10.78
C THR A 14 -13.78 -12.25 9.41
N PRO A 15 -14.79 -12.05 8.54
CA PRO A 15 -14.61 -11.30 7.29
C PRO A 15 -14.03 -9.90 7.49
N GLY A 16 -14.25 -9.30 8.67
CA GLY A 16 -13.81 -7.95 9.02
C GLY A 16 -12.30 -7.77 9.19
N VAL A 17 -11.49 -8.83 9.14
CA VAL A 17 -10.03 -8.76 9.33
C VAL A 17 -9.37 -7.78 8.35
N PHE A 18 -9.90 -7.66 7.13
CA PHE A 18 -9.34 -6.75 6.12
C PHE A 18 -9.98 -5.35 6.11
N HIS A 19 -10.84 -5.03 7.08
CA HIS A 19 -11.50 -3.74 7.16
C HIS A 19 -10.77 -2.81 8.15
N CYS A 20 -10.29 -1.68 7.66
CA CYS A 20 -9.82 -0.59 8.49
C CYS A 20 -11.01 0.33 8.87
N PRO A 21 -11.28 0.59 10.17
CA PRO A 21 -12.34 1.51 10.57
C PRO A 21 -12.12 2.97 10.11
N SER A 22 -10.90 3.34 9.72
CA SER A 22 -10.58 4.66 9.16
C SER A 22 -10.66 4.71 7.64
N ASP A 23 -11.16 3.66 6.99
CA ASP A 23 -11.31 3.59 5.55
C ASP A 23 -12.29 4.67 5.03
N LYS A 24 -11.77 5.57 4.20
CA LYS A 24 -12.50 6.68 3.56
C LYS A 24 -12.60 6.52 2.04
N GLY A 25 -12.34 5.32 1.53
CA GLY A 25 -12.38 5.01 0.11
C GLY A 25 -11.08 5.30 -0.64
N ASP A 26 -11.17 5.19 -1.96
CA ASP A 26 -10.03 5.38 -2.86
C ASP A 26 -10.03 6.81 -3.38
N SER A 27 -8.92 7.49 -3.17
CA SER A 27 -8.69 8.84 -3.64
C SER A 27 -7.90 8.92 -4.93
N HIS A 28 -7.49 7.78 -5.50
CA HIS A 28 -6.73 7.76 -6.74
C HIS A 28 -7.50 8.50 -7.85
N PRO A 29 -6.87 9.44 -8.58
CA PRO A 29 -7.57 10.30 -9.55
C PRO A 29 -8.31 9.54 -10.65
N ALA A 30 -7.82 8.36 -11.03
CA ALA A 30 -8.47 7.50 -12.04
C ALA A 30 -9.67 6.70 -11.49
N VAL A 31 -9.98 6.78 -10.20
CA VAL A 31 -11.07 6.06 -9.54
C VAL A 31 -12.15 7.03 -9.08
N VAL A 32 -13.40 6.77 -9.49
CA VAL A 32 -14.55 7.62 -9.14
C VAL A 32 -15.53 6.84 -8.27
N GLY A 33 -16.00 7.47 -7.20
CA GLY A 33 -17.15 6.98 -6.42
C GLY A 33 -16.86 5.90 -5.38
N VAL A 34 -15.61 5.49 -5.19
CA VAL A 34 -15.24 4.52 -4.15
C VAL A 34 -15.18 5.21 -2.80
N LYS A 35 -16.21 5.00 -1.97
CA LYS A 35 -16.36 5.61 -0.64
C LYS A 35 -15.77 4.77 0.51
N ASN A 36 -15.52 3.49 0.25
CA ASN A 36 -14.92 2.56 1.20
C ASN A 36 -14.24 1.43 0.42
N CYS A 37 -12.92 1.27 0.59
CA CYS A 37 -12.11 0.31 -0.16
C CYS A 37 -12.45 -1.13 0.24
N TYR A 38 -12.72 -1.38 1.52
CA TYR A 38 -13.11 -2.72 1.97
C TYR A 38 -14.41 -3.19 1.30
N VAL A 39 -15.44 -2.34 1.21
CA VAL A 39 -16.70 -2.68 0.55
C VAL A 39 -16.50 -2.86 -0.95
N ALA A 40 -15.75 -1.97 -1.60
CA ALA A 40 -15.56 -1.99 -3.05
C ALA A 40 -14.66 -3.15 -3.52
N TYR A 41 -13.55 -3.41 -2.82
CA TYR A 41 -12.47 -4.23 -3.35
C TYR A 41 -12.26 -5.54 -2.63
N GLY A 42 -12.36 -5.58 -1.31
CA GLY A 42 -11.68 -6.68 -0.63
C GLY A 42 -11.20 -6.38 0.75
N THR A 43 -10.67 -5.18 0.87
CA THR A 43 -9.60 -4.88 1.80
C THR A 43 -9.46 -3.37 1.86
N SER A 44 -9.12 -2.86 3.04
CA SER A 44 -8.69 -1.49 3.23
C SER A 44 -7.19 -1.31 3.04
N TYR A 45 -6.49 -2.34 2.56
CA TYR A 45 -5.03 -2.38 2.48
C TYR A 45 -4.54 -2.70 1.08
N LEU A 46 -3.46 -2.05 0.67
CA LEU A 46 -2.89 -2.09 -0.67
C LEU A 46 -1.39 -2.42 -0.60
N VAL A 47 -0.95 -3.32 -1.47
CA VAL A 47 0.47 -3.66 -1.68
C VAL A 47 1.11 -2.67 -2.66
N GLN A 48 2.44 -2.59 -2.69
CA GLN A 48 3.12 -1.99 -3.83
C GLN A 48 2.88 -2.91 -5.05
N TRP A 49 2.06 -2.43 -5.97
CA TRP A 49 1.54 -3.22 -7.08
C TRP A 49 2.31 -2.92 -8.37
N GLU A 50 2.67 -3.99 -9.08
CA GLU A 50 3.20 -4.02 -10.44
C GLU A 50 4.61 -3.44 -10.64
N TYR A 51 4.89 -2.24 -10.15
CA TYR A 51 6.14 -1.54 -10.40
C TYR A 51 6.76 -1.00 -9.13
N ASP A 52 8.07 -0.77 -9.19
CA ASP A 52 8.80 -0.07 -8.14
C ASP A 52 8.49 1.43 -8.21
N SER A 53 8.00 1.99 -7.11
CA SER A 53 7.75 3.42 -6.98
C SER A 53 7.86 3.84 -5.52
N TYR A 54 8.01 5.14 -5.27
CA TYR A 54 8.16 5.67 -3.90
C TYR A 54 9.33 5.05 -3.12
N ARG A 55 10.37 4.56 -3.83
CA ARG A 55 11.47 3.73 -3.32
C ARG A 55 11.06 2.37 -2.74
N VAL A 56 9.85 1.92 -3.02
CA VAL A 56 9.34 0.61 -2.58
C VAL A 56 9.39 -0.37 -3.72
N GLN A 57 10.02 -1.52 -3.49
CA GLN A 57 9.98 -2.65 -4.41
C GLN A 57 8.60 -3.30 -4.41
N HIS A 58 8.03 -3.58 -5.58
CA HIS A 58 6.72 -4.23 -5.70
C HIS A 58 6.68 -5.61 -5.05
N ALA A 59 5.55 -5.94 -4.41
CA ALA A 59 5.32 -7.25 -3.80
C ALA A 59 4.60 -8.22 -4.75
N THR A 60 3.74 -7.67 -5.60
CA THR A 60 2.91 -8.42 -6.55
C THR A 60 3.00 -7.77 -7.91
N CYS A 61 2.77 -8.54 -8.97
CA CYS A 61 2.84 -8.07 -10.34
C CYS A 61 1.55 -8.36 -11.11
N THR A 62 1.49 -7.93 -12.37
CA THR A 62 0.47 -8.40 -13.30
C THR A 62 0.74 -9.84 -13.75
N PRO A 63 -0.28 -10.57 -14.23
CA PRO A 63 -0.10 -11.94 -14.73
C PRO A 63 0.66 -12.00 -16.07
N PHE A 64 1.19 -10.88 -16.57
CA PHE A 64 1.90 -10.81 -17.84
C PHE A 64 3.36 -11.28 -17.70
N PRO A 65 3.90 -12.03 -18.68
CA PRO A 65 5.30 -12.42 -18.67
C PRO A 65 6.22 -11.19 -18.76
N GLY A 66 7.19 -11.05 -17.85
CA GLY A 66 8.22 -10.01 -17.90
C GLY A 66 8.56 -9.38 -16.55
N ASP A 67 7.55 -9.21 -15.70
CA ASP A 67 7.68 -8.59 -14.38
C ASP A 67 7.22 -9.57 -13.31
N PRO A 68 8.07 -10.53 -12.88
CA PRO A 68 7.67 -11.51 -11.88
C PRO A 68 7.52 -10.84 -10.50
N PRO A 69 6.64 -11.35 -9.62
CA PRO A 69 6.54 -10.82 -8.27
C PRO A 69 7.87 -11.07 -7.55
N VAL A 70 8.25 -10.14 -6.67
CA VAL A 70 9.49 -10.27 -5.91
C VAL A 70 9.48 -11.55 -5.06
N LYS A 71 10.62 -12.26 -5.06
CA LYS A 71 10.82 -13.43 -4.21
C LYS A 71 11.34 -12.98 -2.85
N ARG A 72 10.83 -13.61 -1.79
CA ARG A 72 11.31 -13.40 -0.41
C ARG A 72 12.83 -13.57 -0.27
N THR A 73 13.45 -14.42 -1.09
CA THR A 73 14.91 -14.62 -1.10
C THR A 73 15.71 -13.37 -1.48
N GLY A 74 15.07 -12.37 -2.10
CA GLY A 74 15.67 -11.07 -2.40
C GLY A 74 15.58 -10.05 -1.26
N PHE A 75 14.89 -10.38 -0.16
CA PHE A 75 14.74 -9.45 0.97
C PHE A 75 15.99 -9.49 1.86
N THR A 76 16.74 -8.39 1.84
CA THR A 76 17.99 -8.24 2.61
C THR A 76 17.80 -7.51 3.94
N ASN A 77 16.82 -6.61 4.03
CA ASN A 77 16.41 -5.95 5.27
C ASN A 77 14.88 -6.02 5.43
N THR A 78 14.40 -6.98 6.21
CA THR A 78 12.96 -7.29 6.29
C THR A 78 12.19 -6.36 7.22
N ALA A 79 12.87 -5.66 8.13
CA ALA A 79 12.25 -4.76 9.10
C ALA A 79 11.83 -3.41 8.50
N ASN A 80 12.35 -3.04 7.34
CA ASN A 80 11.95 -1.82 6.61
C ASN A 80 11.37 -2.14 5.21
N LYS A 81 11.30 -3.41 4.82
CA LYS A 81 10.65 -3.84 3.58
C LYS A 81 9.14 -3.81 3.74
N ILE A 82 8.48 -2.89 3.05
CA ILE A 82 7.02 -2.78 3.02
C ILE A 82 6.46 -3.92 2.16
N ILE A 83 5.48 -4.63 2.72
CA ILE A 83 4.68 -5.63 2.01
C ILE A 83 3.29 -5.08 1.67
N GLN A 84 2.67 -4.38 2.61
CA GLN A 84 1.32 -3.86 2.47
C GLN A 84 1.12 -2.66 3.39
N GLY A 85 0.22 -1.74 3.04
CA GLY A 85 -0.17 -0.62 3.88
C GLY A 85 -1.65 -0.30 3.77
N ASP A 86 -2.13 0.67 4.54
CA ASP A 86 -3.46 1.26 4.33
C ASP A 86 -3.61 1.74 2.88
N TRP A 87 -4.78 1.54 2.28
CA TRP A 87 -5.01 1.82 0.86
C TRP A 87 -4.42 3.14 0.33
N PRO A 88 -4.53 4.28 1.05
CA PRO A 88 -4.00 5.54 0.54
C PRO A 88 -2.48 5.77 0.72
N TRP A 89 -1.68 4.76 1.10
CA TRP A 89 -0.28 4.96 1.50
C TRP A 89 0.66 5.45 0.38
N HIS A 90 0.34 5.17 -0.89
CA HIS A 90 1.11 5.62 -2.04
C HIS A 90 1.13 7.16 -2.17
N GLY A 91 2.20 7.70 -2.78
CA GLY A 91 2.42 9.14 -2.93
C GLY A 91 1.44 9.86 -3.86
N ASP A 92 0.89 9.16 -4.86
CA ASP A 92 -0.14 9.64 -5.82
C ASP A 92 -1.50 10.01 -5.20
N ARG A 93 -1.63 9.89 -3.89
CA ARG A 93 -2.83 10.20 -3.12
C ARG A 93 -2.50 11.34 -2.17
N PRO A 94 -2.64 12.61 -2.57
CA PRO A 94 -2.11 13.73 -1.80
C PRO A 94 -2.88 13.98 -0.50
N ILE A 95 -2.19 14.50 0.53
CA ILE A 95 -2.79 14.83 1.84
C ILE A 95 -3.87 15.93 1.74
N SER A 96 -3.85 16.73 0.67
CA SER A 96 -4.85 17.74 0.36
C SER A 96 -6.23 17.13 0.09
N ASP A 97 -6.31 15.88 -0.35
CA ASP A 97 -7.57 15.16 -0.48
C ASP A 97 -8.02 14.62 0.89
N PRO A 98 -9.19 15.04 1.41
CA PRO A 98 -9.69 14.57 2.70
C PRO A 98 -9.78 13.06 2.86
N ARG A 99 -9.96 12.32 1.75
CA ARG A 99 -10.09 10.85 1.71
C ARG A 99 -8.77 10.15 2.03
N THR A 100 -7.61 10.79 1.89
CA THR A 100 -6.29 10.17 2.17
C THR A 100 -5.88 10.26 3.63
N ARG A 101 -6.61 11.07 4.41
CA ARG A 101 -6.30 11.36 5.81
C ARG A 101 -6.78 10.24 6.74
N TRP A 102 -6.32 9.03 6.50
CA TRP A 102 -6.54 7.87 7.37
C TRP A 102 -5.60 7.99 8.58
N HIS A 103 -6.10 7.60 9.76
CA HIS A 103 -5.39 7.70 11.04
C HIS A 103 -4.60 9.01 11.26
N LEU A 104 -5.17 10.15 10.85
CA LEU A 104 -4.51 11.45 10.95
C LEU A 104 -4.16 11.76 12.42
N ARG A 105 -2.87 11.94 12.72
CA ARG A 105 -2.35 12.27 14.06
C ARG A 105 -1.53 13.55 13.96
N SER A 106 -1.90 14.57 14.72
CA SER A 106 -1.20 15.86 14.75
C SER A 106 -0.95 16.47 13.36
N GLY A 107 -1.95 16.40 12.47
CA GLY A 107 -1.87 16.93 11.11
C GLY A 107 -1.05 16.08 10.12
N ARG A 108 -0.48 14.96 10.56
CA ARG A 108 0.29 14.05 9.70
C ARG A 108 -0.50 12.77 9.45
N ARG A 109 -0.62 12.39 8.18
CA ARG A 109 -1.21 11.09 7.82
C ARG A 109 -0.27 9.99 8.31
N THR A 110 -0.86 9.01 8.95
CA THR A 110 -0.12 7.86 9.48
C THR A 110 -0.80 6.63 8.94
N PHE A 111 -0.03 5.66 8.48
CA PHE A 111 -0.58 4.48 7.84
C PHE A 111 -0.21 3.25 8.66
N ASN A 112 -1.15 2.31 8.79
CA ASN A 112 -0.84 0.98 9.28
C ASN A 112 -0.10 0.21 8.18
N MET A 113 1.17 -0.08 8.41
CA MET A 113 2.06 -0.75 7.44
C MET A 113 2.46 -2.12 7.96
N LEU A 114 2.46 -3.12 7.08
CA LEU A 114 2.99 -4.46 7.29
C LEU A 114 4.37 -4.58 6.63
N PHE A 115 5.33 -5.07 7.40
CA PHE A 115 6.71 -5.28 6.96
C PHE A 115 7.03 -6.77 6.75
N ALA A 116 8.10 -7.06 6.02
CA ALA A 116 8.44 -8.42 5.58
C ALA A 116 8.87 -9.38 6.69
N ASP A 117 9.23 -8.88 7.87
CA ASP A 117 9.45 -9.67 9.09
C ASP A 117 8.15 -9.93 9.88
N SER A 118 7.00 -9.57 9.30
CA SER A 118 5.64 -9.74 9.83
C SER A 118 5.22 -8.78 10.95
N HIS A 119 6.03 -7.78 11.32
CA HIS A 119 5.53 -6.75 12.23
C HIS A 119 4.65 -5.74 11.49
N CYS A 120 3.72 -5.15 12.23
CA CYS A 120 2.93 -4.01 11.76
C CYS A 120 3.28 -2.76 12.57
N SER A 121 3.35 -1.61 11.92
CA SER A 121 3.62 -0.33 12.59
C SER A 121 2.87 0.81 11.93
N PHE A 122 2.54 1.81 12.76
CA PHE A 122 2.08 3.11 12.26
C PHE A 122 3.28 3.87 11.71
N TYR A 123 3.27 4.13 10.39
CA TYR A 123 4.34 4.83 9.69
C TYR A 123 3.85 6.16 9.10
N THR A 124 4.68 7.20 9.21
CA THR A 124 4.41 8.52 8.61
C THR A 124 5.50 8.82 7.60
N PHE A 125 5.16 8.74 6.31
CA PHE A 125 6.07 9.16 5.24
C PHE A 125 6.29 10.68 5.26
N PRO A 126 7.47 11.16 4.83
CA PRO A 126 7.66 12.58 4.54
C PRO A 126 6.76 13.01 3.37
N LEU A 127 6.35 14.28 3.34
CA LEU A 127 5.49 14.82 2.26
C LEU A 127 6.17 14.76 0.88
N SER A 128 7.50 14.66 0.83
CA SER A 128 8.24 14.47 -0.42
C SER A 128 7.88 13.18 -1.16
N VAL A 129 7.22 12.22 -0.51
CA VAL A 129 6.68 11.04 -1.20
C VAL A 129 5.59 11.42 -2.22
N GLU A 130 4.89 12.55 -2.04
CA GLU A 130 3.86 13.02 -2.98
C GLU A 130 4.44 13.59 -4.28
N SER A 131 5.74 13.93 -4.29
CA SER A 131 6.47 14.29 -5.50
C SER A 131 7.21 13.12 -6.15
N MET A 132 7.17 11.94 -5.53
CA MET A 132 7.73 10.72 -6.10
C MET A 132 6.73 10.11 -7.10
N GLY A 133 7.24 9.62 -8.22
CA GLY A 133 6.53 8.79 -9.17
C GLY A 133 7.19 7.40 -9.25
N TYR A 134 7.48 6.96 -10.47
CA TYR A 134 8.05 5.64 -10.73
C TYR A 134 9.58 5.63 -10.60
N SER A 135 10.12 4.54 -10.07
CA SER A 135 11.54 4.23 -10.17
C SER A 135 11.89 3.76 -11.60
N PRO A 136 13.18 3.75 -11.99
CA PRO A 136 13.61 3.16 -13.25
C PRO A 136 13.07 1.74 -13.45
N PRO A 137 12.73 1.35 -14.69
CA PRO A 137 12.98 2.07 -15.94
C PRO A 137 11.88 3.09 -16.31
N TRP A 138 10.77 3.15 -15.57
CA TRP A 138 9.57 3.90 -15.95
C TRP A 138 9.56 5.36 -15.46
N GLY A 139 10.46 5.71 -14.56
CA GLY A 139 10.65 7.08 -14.10
C GLY A 139 12.08 7.38 -13.67
N SER A 140 12.25 8.52 -13.01
CA SER A 140 13.56 9.05 -12.60
C SER A 140 13.78 9.01 -11.09
N ASP A 141 12.81 8.47 -10.34
CA ASP A 141 12.95 8.38 -8.91
C ASP A 141 14.02 7.37 -8.52
N PRO A 142 14.68 7.57 -7.36
CA PRO A 142 15.61 6.58 -6.86
C PRO A 142 15.00 5.17 -6.80
N PRO A 143 15.76 4.13 -7.17
CA PRO A 143 15.29 2.76 -7.07
C PRO A 143 15.07 2.36 -5.59
N PRO A 144 14.37 1.23 -5.34
CA PRO A 144 14.28 0.68 -3.99
C PRO A 144 15.65 0.45 -3.38
N ASP A 145 15.79 0.78 -2.10
CA ASP A 145 17.06 0.71 -1.38
C ASP A 145 16.84 0.16 0.03
N ALA A 146 17.32 -1.06 0.27
CA ALA A 146 17.19 -1.73 1.57
C ALA A 146 17.92 -1.01 2.72
N GLY A 147 18.85 -0.09 2.41
CA GLY A 147 19.51 0.79 3.37
C GLY A 147 18.70 2.04 3.73
N PHE A 148 17.60 2.32 3.02
CA PHE A 148 16.74 3.46 3.27
C PHE A 148 15.74 3.19 4.42
N GLY A 149 15.07 4.23 4.93
CA GLY A 149 14.13 4.08 6.05
C GLY A 149 12.90 3.21 5.73
N TRP A 150 12.64 2.95 4.45
CA TRP A 150 11.62 2.06 3.93
C TRP A 150 12.03 1.58 2.53
N TRP A 151 11.55 0.42 2.08
CA TRP A 151 11.72 -0.03 0.69
C TRP A 151 10.79 -1.18 0.30
#